data_AF-A0A496PDH8-F1
#
_entry.id   AF-A0A496PDH8-F1
#
_cell.length_a   1.000
_cell.length_b   1.000
_cell.length_c   1.000
_cell.angle_alpha   90.00
_cell.angle_beta   90.00
_cell.angle_gamma   90.00
#
_symmetry.space_group_name_H-M   'P 1'
#
loop_
_entity.id
_entity.type
_entity.pdbx_description
1 polymer ?
#
loop_
_entity_poly.entity_id
_entity_poly.type
_entity_poly.pdbx_seq_one_letter_code
_entity_poly.pdbx_strand_id
1 'polypeptide(L)'
;MSCETGGIQKEPNDSFFFTEEQVKAIREFFSGKKSDIDDAVKSPKHYKLPGLNIESIDVLRAALNPEEFKGFCKGNALKCLIRAGKKDDELQDLKKAGVYIGWCIDAQSTSKSK
;
A
#
# COMPACT_ATOMS: atom_id res chain seq x y z
N MET A 1 -63.50 15.31 -4.79
CA MET A 1 -62.64 15.88 -3.72
C MET A 1 -61.23 15.38 -3.93
N SER A 2 -60.29 16.31 -3.96
CA SER A 2 -58.88 16.11 -4.28
C SER A 2 -58.17 15.12 -3.36
N CYS A 3 -57.17 14.47 -3.94
CA CYS A 3 -56.11 13.67 -3.35
C CYS A 3 -55.48 14.38 -2.14
N GLU A 4 -54.88 13.63 -1.19
CA GLU A 4 -53.44 13.69 -0.85
C GLU A 4 -53.04 12.44 -0.07
N THR A 5 -52.29 11.55 -0.73
CA THR A 5 -51.50 10.47 -0.13
C THR A 5 -50.37 11.09 0.70
N GLY A 6 -50.36 10.83 2.01
CA GLY A 6 -49.29 11.24 2.92
C GLY A 6 -47.96 10.60 2.54
N GLY A 7 -47.15 11.34 1.78
CA GLY A 7 -45.76 11.01 1.51
C GLY A 7 -44.89 11.31 2.73
N ILE A 8 -44.19 10.29 3.23
CA ILE A 8 -43.09 10.48 4.17
C ILE A 8 -41.99 11.22 3.40
N GLN A 9 -41.73 12.48 3.76
CA GLN A 9 -40.56 13.22 3.28
C GLN A 9 -39.31 12.53 3.83
N LYS A 10 -38.54 11.87 2.97
CA LYS A 10 -37.17 11.45 3.29
C LYS A 10 -36.25 12.63 3.06
N GLU A 11 -35.81 13.26 4.14
CA GLU A 11 -34.69 14.21 4.13
C GLU A 11 -33.39 13.47 3.75
N PRO A 12 -32.48 14.10 2.97
CA PRO A 12 -31.32 13.45 2.39
C PRO A 12 -30.19 13.34 3.42
N ASN A 13 -29.89 12.10 3.83
CA ASN A 13 -28.62 11.68 4.44
C ASN A 13 -28.04 12.58 5.55
N ASP A 14 -28.73 12.72 6.67
CA ASP A 14 -28.03 13.03 7.93
C ASP A 14 -27.53 11.72 8.54
N SER A 15 -26.25 11.41 8.32
CA SER A 15 -25.59 10.37 9.10
C SER A 15 -25.57 10.82 10.56
N PHE A 16 -26.53 10.31 11.35
CA PHE A 16 -26.81 10.60 12.77
C PHE A 16 -25.62 10.53 13.75
N PHE A 17 -24.42 10.22 13.27
CA PHE A 17 -23.24 9.97 14.10
C PHE A 17 -22.11 10.97 13.91
N PHE A 18 -22.10 11.75 12.82
CA PHE A 18 -20.97 12.61 12.50
C PHE A 18 -21.44 13.97 12.00
N THR A 19 -20.86 15.03 12.55
CA THR A 19 -21.01 16.39 12.04
C THR A 19 -20.40 16.51 10.64
N GLU A 20 -20.87 17.47 9.85
CA GLU A 20 -20.28 17.80 8.54
C GLU A 20 -18.77 18.03 8.61
N GLU A 21 -18.29 18.61 9.70
CA GLU A 21 -16.87 18.83 9.97
C GLU A 21 -16.12 17.51 10.17
N GLN A 22 -16.71 16.55 10.88
CA GLN A 22 -16.15 15.20 11.06
C GLN A 22 -16.18 14.40 9.74
N VAL A 23 -17.27 14.48 8.97
CA VAL A 23 -17.36 13.84 7.65
C VAL A 23 -16.33 14.41 6.69
N LYS A 24 -16.11 15.74 6.72
CA LYS A 24 -15.08 16.42 5.94
C LYS A 24 -13.68 16.00 6.37
N ALA A 25 -13.39 15.95 7.67
CA ALA A 25 -12.08 15.51 8.18
C ALA A 25 -11.78 14.04 7.81
N ILE A 26 -12.78 13.17 7.87
CA ILE A 26 -12.68 11.77 7.44
C ILE A 26 -12.41 11.70 5.94
N ARG A 27 -13.16 12.45 5.12
CA ARG A 27 -12.91 12.51 3.67
C ARG A 27 -11.52 13.04 3.35
N GLU A 28 -11.06 14.08 4.02
CA GLU A 28 -9.72 14.62 3.83
C GLU A 28 -8.63 13.60 4.18
N PHE A 29 -8.80 12.85 5.29
CA PHE A 29 -7.90 11.76 5.68
C PHE A 29 -7.83 10.64 4.62
N PHE A 30 -8.98 10.20 4.10
CA PHE A 30 -9.05 9.14 3.09
C PHE A 30 -8.79 9.64 1.65
N SER A 31 -8.86 10.94 1.39
CA SER A 31 -8.61 11.55 0.08
C SER A 31 -7.13 11.53 -0.37
N GLY A 32 -6.26 10.87 0.40
CA GLY A 32 -5.02 10.33 -0.16
C GLY A 32 -3.98 11.38 -0.48
N LYS A 33 -3.60 12.22 0.49
CA LYS A 33 -2.25 12.77 0.46
C LYS A 33 -1.28 11.59 0.58
N LYS A 34 -0.69 11.18 -0.55
CA LYS A 34 0.48 10.29 -0.58
C LYS A 34 1.54 10.95 0.31
N SER A 35 1.83 10.34 1.44
CA SER A 35 2.94 10.77 2.28
C SER A 35 4.25 10.37 1.59
N ASP A 36 5.27 11.25 1.62
CA ASP A 36 6.62 10.94 1.13
C ASP A 36 7.21 9.65 1.74
N ILE A 37 6.68 9.24 2.90
CA ILE A 37 6.99 7.98 3.58
C ILE A 37 6.74 6.78 2.66
N ASP A 38 5.65 6.78 1.89
CA ASP A 38 5.32 5.66 1.02
C ASP A 38 6.29 5.54 -0.16
N ASP A 39 6.75 6.67 -0.72
CA ASP A 39 7.74 6.66 -1.80
C ASP A 39 9.14 6.32 -1.26
N ALA A 40 9.51 6.80 -0.06
CA ALA A 40 10.75 6.40 0.62
C ALA A 40 10.77 4.92 1.05
N VAL A 41 9.61 4.25 1.09
CA VAL A 41 9.48 2.81 1.36
C VAL A 41 9.47 1.99 0.07
N LYS A 42 8.69 2.42 -0.94
CA LYS A 42 8.44 1.64 -2.16
C LYS A 42 9.46 1.89 -3.25
N SER A 43 9.94 3.12 -3.42
CA SER A 43 10.88 3.52 -4.49
C SER A 43 11.93 4.52 -3.96
N PRO A 44 12.86 4.10 -3.09
CA PRO A 44 13.96 4.96 -2.66
C PRO A 44 14.78 5.46 -3.86
N LYS A 45 15.02 6.77 -3.93
CA LYS A 45 15.69 7.45 -5.07
C LYS A 45 17.03 6.85 -5.47
N HIS A 46 17.77 6.26 -4.53
CA HIS A 46 19.10 5.70 -4.75
C HIS A 46 19.10 4.27 -5.36
N TYR A 47 17.93 3.65 -5.57
CA TYR A 47 17.84 2.33 -6.20
C TYR A 47 17.62 2.38 -7.71
N LYS A 48 17.41 3.57 -8.29
CA LYS A 48 17.29 3.78 -9.73
C LYS A 48 18.67 3.85 -10.35
N LEU A 49 18.87 3.11 -11.45
CA LEU A 49 20.11 3.19 -12.21
C LEU A 49 20.16 4.54 -12.96
N PRO A 50 21.26 5.30 -12.88
CA PRO A 50 21.34 6.60 -13.52
C PRO A 50 21.20 6.47 -15.04
N GLY A 51 20.26 7.24 -15.62
CA GLY A 51 19.95 7.21 -17.05
C GLY A 51 19.03 6.06 -17.50
N LEU A 52 18.58 5.20 -16.58
CA LEU A 52 17.68 4.09 -16.87
C LEU A 52 16.47 4.14 -15.91
N ASN A 53 15.25 4.14 -16.42
CA ASN A 53 14.03 4.06 -15.61
C ASN A 53 13.80 2.64 -15.05
N ILE A 54 14.87 1.99 -14.58
CA ILE A 54 14.88 0.61 -14.08
C ILE A 54 15.39 0.65 -12.64
N GLU A 55 14.69 -0.05 -11.74
CA GLU A 55 15.08 -0.18 -10.35
C GLU A 55 15.96 -1.42 -10.14
N SER A 56 16.76 -1.39 -9.08
CA SER A 56 17.60 -2.52 -8.67
C SER A 56 16.82 -3.83 -8.52
N ILE A 57 15.55 -3.76 -8.13
CA ILE A 57 14.67 -4.92 -7.98
C ILE A 57 14.30 -5.56 -9.34
N ASP A 58 14.19 -4.76 -10.40
CA ASP A 58 13.86 -5.25 -11.74
C ASP A 58 15.05 -6.02 -12.32
N VAL A 59 16.27 -5.53 -12.07
CA VAL A 59 17.51 -6.24 -12.41
C VAL A 59 17.58 -7.59 -11.69
N LEU A 60 17.30 -7.61 -10.38
CA LEU A 60 17.27 -8.85 -9.60
C LEU A 60 16.21 -9.83 -10.09
N ARG A 61 15.02 -9.34 -10.46
CA ARG A 61 13.94 -10.19 -10.99
C ARG A 61 14.30 -10.81 -12.34
N ALA A 62 15.09 -10.11 -13.16
CA ALA A 62 15.56 -10.62 -14.45
C ALA A 62 16.77 -11.56 -14.33
N ALA A 63 17.65 -11.34 -13.35
CA ALA A 63 18.90 -12.06 -13.20
C ALA A 63 18.77 -13.36 -12.38
N LEU A 64 17.86 -13.39 -11.40
CA LEU A 64 17.69 -14.53 -10.49
C LEU A 64 16.63 -15.51 -11.02
N ASN A 65 16.82 -16.78 -10.72
CA ASN A 65 15.75 -17.75 -10.94
C ASN A 65 14.58 -17.52 -9.93
N PRO A 66 13.38 -18.08 -10.18
CA PRO A 66 12.22 -17.82 -9.34
C PRO A 66 12.40 -18.21 -7.86
N GLU A 67 13.15 -19.28 -7.58
CA GLU A 67 13.43 -19.73 -6.22
C GLU A 67 14.40 -18.80 -5.49
N GLU A 68 15.45 -18.37 -6.17
CA GLU A 68 16.43 -17.39 -5.69
C GLU A 68 15.76 -16.05 -5.38
N PHE A 69 14.92 -15.55 -6.29
CA PHE A 69 14.20 -14.29 -6.07
C PHE A 69 13.23 -14.39 -4.89
N LYS A 70 12.57 -15.54 -4.72
CA LYS A 70 11.74 -15.84 -3.56
C LYS A 70 12.56 -15.87 -2.27
N GLY A 71 13.73 -16.50 -2.28
CA GLY A 71 14.68 -16.50 -1.17
C GLY A 71 15.12 -15.09 -0.79
N PHE A 72 15.47 -14.27 -1.78
CA PHE A 72 15.83 -12.87 -1.62
C PHE A 72 14.71 -12.06 -0.94
N CYS A 73 13.46 -12.19 -1.41
CA CYS A 73 12.33 -11.47 -0.84
C CYS A 73 12.06 -11.90 0.61
N LYS A 74 12.05 -13.21 0.89
CA LYS A 74 11.84 -13.75 2.25
C LYS A 74 12.91 -13.29 3.23
N GLY A 75 14.18 -13.36 2.83
CA GLY A 75 15.30 -12.94 3.68
C GLY A 75 15.24 -11.46 4.02
N ASN A 76 14.90 -10.61 3.05
CA ASN A 76 14.78 -9.17 3.29
C ASN A 76 13.54 -8.80 4.12
N ALA A 77 12.41 -9.47 3.92
CA ALA A 77 11.23 -9.29 4.77
C ALA A 77 11.55 -9.64 6.22
N LEU A 78 12.19 -10.79 6.46
CA LEU A 78 12.62 -11.21 7.81
C LEU A 78 13.59 -10.22 8.44
N LYS A 79 14.58 -9.74 7.65
CA LYS A 79 15.52 -8.71 8.09
C LYS A 79 14.81 -7.43 8.56
N CYS A 80 13.80 -6.96 7.82
CA CYS A 80 13.01 -5.79 8.20
C CYS A 80 12.21 -6.04 9.49
N LEU A 81 11.57 -7.20 9.63
CA LEU A 81 10.83 -7.56 10.84
C LEU A 81 11.73 -7.63 12.09
N ILE A 82 12.94 -8.18 11.97
CA ILE A 82 13.90 -8.27 13.08
C ILE A 82 14.36 -6.88 13.56
N ARG A 83 14.42 -5.91 12.64
CA ARG A 83 14.89 -4.54 12.88
C ARG A 83 13.80 -3.59 13.39
N ALA A 84 12.55 -3.88 13.10
CA ALA A 84 11.41 -3.07 13.48
C ALA A 84 11.48 -2.72 14.99
N GLY A 85 11.42 -1.43 15.31
CA GLY A 85 11.49 -0.92 16.68
C GLY A 85 12.90 -0.88 17.31
N LYS A 86 13.96 -1.25 16.58
CA LYS A 86 15.34 -1.29 17.11
C LYS A 86 16.32 -0.30 16.47
N LYS A 87 16.07 0.14 15.24
CA LYS A 87 17.01 1.01 14.51
C LYS A 87 16.32 2.18 13.81
N ASP A 88 15.42 1.89 12.89
CA ASP A 88 14.67 2.90 12.14
C ASP A 88 13.23 2.99 12.71
N ASP A 89 12.41 3.86 12.11
CA ASP A 89 10.97 3.92 12.41
C ASP A 89 10.31 2.54 12.22
N GLU A 90 9.65 2.05 13.26
CA GLU A 90 9.05 0.72 13.29
C GLU A 90 8.02 0.55 12.17
N LEU A 91 7.17 1.55 11.97
CA LEU A 91 6.14 1.52 10.93
C LEU A 91 6.77 1.46 9.53
N GLN A 92 7.86 2.19 9.29
CA GLN A 92 8.59 2.14 8.03
C GLN A 92 9.17 0.73 7.75
N ASP A 93 9.79 0.08 8.75
CA ASP A 93 10.34 -1.27 8.59
C ASP A 93 9.24 -2.31 8.37
N LEU A 94 8.10 -2.19 9.05
CA LEU A 94 6.93 -3.05 8.82
C LEU A 94 6.38 -2.88 7.40
N LYS A 95 6.26 -1.64 6.90
CA LYS A 95 5.83 -1.38 5.52
C LYS A 95 6.81 -1.97 4.49
N LYS A 96 8.13 -1.84 4.72
CA LYS A 96 9.15 -2.46 3.85
C LYS A 96 9.03 -3.98 3.82
N ALA A 97 8.80 -4.62 4.97
CA ALA A 97 8.56 -6.06 5.02
C ALA A 97 7.33 -6.45 4.16
N GLY A 98 6.26 -5.66 4.23
CA GLY A 98 5.06 -5.84 3.39
C GLY A 98 5.35 -5.75 1.88
N VAL A 99 6.21 -4.82 1.45
CA VAL A 99 6.63 -4.70 0.04
C VAL A 99 7.34 -5.98 -0.45
N TYR A 100 8.30 -6.49 0.31
CA TYR A 100 9.01 -7.73 -0.05
C TYR A 100 8.08 -8.94 -0.09
N ILE A 101 7.11 -9.03 0.83
CA ILE A 101 6.10 -10.08 0.82
C ILE A 101 5.23 -9.97 -0.44
N GLY A 102 4.81 -8.75 -0.82
CA GLY A 102 4.06 -8.50 -2.06
C GLY A 102 4.79 -9.03 -3.29
N TRP A 103 6.06 -8.66 -3.47
CA TRP A 103 6.88 -9.17 -4.58
C TRP A 103 7.04 -10.69 -4.58
N CYS A 104 7.11 -11.30 -3.39
CA CYS A 104 7.17 -12.76 -3.26
C CYS A 104 5.84 -13.42 -3.70
N ILE A 105 4.70 -12.79 -3.43
CA ILE A 105 3.38 -13.28 -3.87
C ILE A 105 3.27 -13.16 -5.38
N ASP A 106 3.63 -12.01 -5.94
CA ASP A 106 3.59 -11.75 -7.38
C ASP A 106 4.41 -12.81 -8.15
N ALA A 107 5.63 -13.08 -7.68
CA ALA A 107 6.51 -14.10 -8.28
C ALA A 107 5.93 -15.53 -8.25
N GLN A 108 5.08 -15.85 -7.26
CA GLN A 108 4.39 -17.16 -7.18
C GLN A 108 3.12 -17.24 -8.04
N SER A 109 2.46 -16.11 -8.29
CA SER A 109 1.28 -16.07 -9.16
C SER A 109 1.66 -16.32 -10.63
N THR A 110 2.83 -15.85 -11.06
CA THR A 110 3.34 -16.00 -12.44
C THR A 110 3.82 -17.42 -12.78
N SER A 111 4.09 -18.28 -11.80
CA SER A 111 4.55 -19.66 -12.04
C SER A 111 3.42 -20.68 -12.20
N LYS A 112 2.18 -20.35 -11.81
CA LYS A 112 1.01 -21.25 -11.90
C LYS A 112 0.25 -21.22 -13.23
N SER A 113 0.59 -20.32 -14.15
CA SER A 113 -0.09 -20.15 -15.44
C SER A 113 0.67 -20.75 -16.63
N LYS A 114 1.58 -21.69 -16.39
CA LYS A 114 2.25 -22.46 -17.45
C LYS A 114 1.97 -23.95 -17.29
#